data_AF-A0A920TFY0-F1
#
_entry.id   AF-A0A920TFY0-F1
#
_cell.length_a   1.000
_cell.length_b   1.000
_cell.length_c   1.000
_cell.angle_alpha   90.00
_cell.angle_beta   90.00
_cell.angle_gamma   90.00
#
_symmetry.space_group_name_H-M   'P 1'
#
loop_
_entity.id
_entity.type
_entity.pdbx_description
1 polymer ?
#
loop_
_entity_poly.entity_id
_entity_poly.type
_entity_poly.pdbx_seq_one_letter_code
_entity_poly.pdbx_strand_id
1 'polypeptide(L)' 'MLNIIIPFIVLILVVVFIHEYGHYYFARKYGVGVTDFSIGFGKEIFGWNDKSGTRWKICWIPLGGYVKFFGDRNVF' A
#
# COMPACT_ATOMS: atom_id res chain seq x y z
N MET A 1 0.72 25.05 -13.62
CA MET A 1 0.87 23.57 -13.67
C MET A 1 1.05 22.95 -12.30
N LEU A 2 1.98 23.42 -11.45
CA LEU A 2 2.19 22.88 -10.10
C LEU A 2 0.92 22.87 -9.20
N ASN A 3 0.08 23.91 -9.31
CA ASN A 3 -1.18 24.02 -8.57
C ASN A 3 -2.22 22.93 -8.90
N ILE A 4 -2.02 22.13 -9.95
CA ILE A 4 -2.88 21.00 -10.32
C ILE A 4 -2.17 19.69 -10.02
N ILE A 5 -0.87 19.60 -10.34
CA ILE A 5 -0.09 18.37 -10.19
C ILE A 5 0.03 17.97 -8.73
N ILE A 6 0.35 18.91 -7.84
CA ILE A 6 0.52 18.63 -6.40
C ILE A 6 -0.78 18.09 -5.78
N PRO A 7 -1.94 18.78 -5.88
CA PRO A 7 -3.18 18.25 -5.30
C PRO A 7 -3.63 16.96 -5.97
N PHE A 8 -3.35 16.76 -7.26
CA PHE A 8 -3.65 15.49 -7.94
C PHE A 8 -2.83 14.32 -7.36
N ILE A 9 -1.53 14.50 -7.11
CA ILE A 9 -0.70 13.46 -6.48
C ILE A 9 -1.19 13.16 -5.06
N VAL A 10 -1.54 14.18 -4.28
CA VAL A 10 -2.09 14.00 -2.93
C VAL A 10 -3.42 13.23 -2.98
N LEU A 11 -4.30 13.59 -3.92
CA LEU A 11 -5.58 12.89 -4.12
C LEU A 11 -5.35 11.40 -4.42
N ILE A 12 -4.47 11.07 -5.37
CA ILE A 12 -4.16 9.68 -5.72
C ILE A 12 -3.60 8.92 -4.51
N LEU A 13 -2.66 9.50 -3.77
CA LEU A 13 -2.09 8.88 -2.57
C LEU A 13 -3.16 8.52 -1.54
N VAL A 14 -4.11 9.44 -1.28
CA VAL A 14 -5.19 9.21 -0.32
C VAL A 14 -6.16 8.13 -0.83
N VAL A 15 -6.58 8.20 -2.09
CA VAL A 15 -7.51 7.23 -2.68
C VAL A 15 -6.93 5.82 -2.68
N VAL A 16 -5.68 5.69 -3.13
CA VAL A 16 -4.96 4.41 -3.13
C VAL A 16 -4.79 3.88 -1.72
N PHE A 17 -4.35 4.72 -0.78
CA PHE A 17 -4.19 4.30 0.61
C PHE A 17 -5.48 3.73 1.19
N ILE A 18 -6.62 4.42 0.99
CA ILE A 18 -7.92 3.95 1.48
C ILE A 18 -8.33 2.64 0.78
N HIS A 19 -8.11 2.53 -0.53
CA HIS A 19 -8.40 1.31 -1.29
C HIS A 19 -7.64 0.10 -0.75
N GLU A 20 -6.30 0.20 -0.66
CA GLU A 20 -5.45 -0.87 -0.13
C GLU A 20 -5.74 -1.14 1.34
N TYR A 21 -6.02 -0.11 2.14
CA TYR A 21 -6.41 -0.28 3.54
C TYR A 21 -7.71 -1.07 3.68
N GLY A 22 -8.66 -0.90 2.75
CA GLY A 22 -9.87 -1.73 2.70
C GLY A 22 -9.53 -3.22 2.57
N HIS A 23 -8.68 -3.57 1.60
CA HIS A 23 -8.22 -4.95 1.41
C HIS A 23 -7.51 -5.50 2.64
N TYR A 24 -6.57 -4.73 3.20
CA TYR A 24 -5.86 -5.09 4.42
C TYR A 24 -6.81 -5.31 5.60
N TYR A 25 -7.73 -4.37 5.83
CA TYR A 25 -8.66 -4.41 6.96
C TYR A 25 -9.56 -5.64 6.88
N PHE A 26 -10.17 -5.90 5.72
CA PHE A 26 -11.04 -7.07 5.56
C PHE A 26 -10.25 -8.38 5.61
N ALA A 27 -9.07 -8.45 4.99
CA ALA A 27 -8.21 -9.63 5.08
C ALA A 27 -7.86 -9.97 6.54
N ARG A 28 -7.41 -8.98 7.31
CA ARG A 28 -7.11 -9.17 8.74
C ARG A 28 -8.34 -9.55 9.55
N LYS A 29 -9.49 -8.92 9.27
CA LYS A 29 -10.77 -9.23 9.95
C LYS A 29 -11.22 -10.67 9.74
N TYR A 30 -10.96 -11.25 8.56
CA TYR A 30 -11.29 -12.65 8.24
C TYR A 30 -10.13 -13.62 8.46
N GLY A 31 -9.06 -13.22 9.16
CA GLY A 31 -7.95 -14.09 9.53
C GLY A 31 -6.95 -14.40 8.40
N VAL A 32 -7.04 -13.69 7.28
CA VAL A 32 -6.06 -13.80 6.18
C VAL A 32 -4.80 -13.05 6.56
N GLY A 33 -3.66 -13.76 6.50
CA GLY A 33 -2.35 -13.16 6.70
C GLY A 33 -2.00 -12.18 5.58
N VAL A 34 -1.40 -11.04 5.94
CA VAL A 34 -0.90 -10.05 4.98
C VAL A 34 0.59 -9.89 5.23
N THR A 35 1.41 -10.12 4.21
CA THR A 35 2.86 -10.02 4.33
C THR A 35 3.36 -8.61 4.02
N ASP A 36 2.72 -7.92 3.06
CA ASP A 36 3.16 -6.60 2.61
C ASP A 36 1.96 -5.67 2.40
N PHE A 37 2.11 -4.43 2.85
CA PHE A 37 1.22 -3.31 2.55
C PHE A 37 2.05 -2.20 1.94
N SER A 38 1.85 -1.90 0.66
CA SER A 38 2.67 -0.93 -0.08
C SER A 38 1.85 0.26 -0.53
N ILE A 39 2.30 1.45 -0.17
CA ILE A 39 1.84 2.72 -0.73
C ILE A 39 2.87 3.17 -1.75
N GLY A 40 2.51 3.11 -3.02
CA GLY A 40 3.39 3.32 -4.15
C GLY A 40 3.99 2.03 -4.72
N PHE A 41 4.70 2.19 -5.84
CA PHE A 41 5.42 1.14 -6.55
C PHE A 41 6.93 1.41 -6.61
N GLY A 42 7.67 0.36 -6.99
CA GLY A 42 9.12 0.43 -7.20
C GLY A 42 9.90 0.28 -5.90
N LYS A 43 11.06 0.95 -5.83
CA LYS A 43 11.98 0.84 -4.70
C LYS A 43 11.35 1.42 -3.43
N GLU A 44 11.41 0.66 -2.35
CA GLU A 44 11.02 1.09 -1.00
C GLU A 44 11.94 2.25 -0.56
N ILE A 45 11.32 3.37 -0.19
CA ILE A 45 11.99 4.53 0.43
C ILE A 45 12.08 4.29 1.93
N PHE A 46 10.95 3.88 2.52
CA PHE A 46 10.80 3.69 3.95
C PHE A 46 9.77 2.60 4.22
N GLY A 47 9.93 1.88 5.32
CA GLY A 47 8.98 0.87 5.74
C GLY A 47 9.24 0.34 7.14
N TRP A 48 8.21 -0.25 7.73
CA TRP A 48 8.27 -0.84 9.07
C TRP A 48 7.42 -2.10 9.13
N ASN A 49 7.72 -2.98 10.09
CA ASN A 49 6.89 -4.15 10.36
C ASN A 49 5.92 -3.82 11.50
N ASP A 50 4.65 -4.15 11.31
CA ASP A 50 3.66 -4.05 12.38
C ASP A 50 3.67 -5.30 13.29
N LYS A 51 2.88 -5.25 14.37
CA LYS A 51 2.72 -6.39 15.31
C LYS A 51 2.07 -7.61 14.66
N SER A 52 1.39 -7.42 13.53
CA SER A 52 0.73 -8.47 12.76
C SER A 52 1.71 -9.21 11.82
N GLY A 53 2.96 -8.74 11.73
CA GLY A 53 3.97 -9.27 10.80
C GLY A 53 3.85 -8.72 9.39
N THR A 54 3.02 -7.70 9.16
CA THR A 54 2.89 -7.04 7.86
C THR A 54 3.96 -5.99 7.69
N ARG A 55 4.68 -6.02 6.56
CA ARG A 55 5.65 -5.00 6.15
C ARG A 55 4.92 -3.85 5.47
N TRP A 56 4.79 -2.74 6.18
CA TRP A 56 4.31 -1.47 5.64
C TRP A 56 5.43 -0.77 4.88
N LYS A 57 5.17 -0.38 3.63
CA LYS A 57 6.16 0.21 2.72
C LYS A 57 5.62 1.47 2.08
N ILE A 58 6.51 2.43 1.90
CA ILE A 58 6.29 3.64 1.10
C ILE A 58 7.35 3.61 -0.01
N CYS A 59 6.91 3.63 -1.26
CA CYS A 59 7.78 3.49 -2.42
C CYS A 59 7.82 4.76 -3.29
N TRP A 60 8.83 4.83 -4.15
CA TRP A 60 9.14 6.02 -4.97
C TRP A 60 8.02 6.48 -5.90
N ILE A 61 7.20 5.58 -6.42
CA ILE A 61 6.19 5.91 -7.45
C ILE A 61 4.81 5.97 -6.77
N PRO A 62 4.23 7.16 -6.52
CA PRO A 62 2.99 7.32 -5.76
C PRO A 62 1.71 7.03 -6.58
N LEU A 63 1.82 6.33 -7.71
CA LEU A 63 0.73 6.14 -8.68
C LEU A 63 -0.17 4.92 -8.40
N GLY A 64 0.00 4.26 -7.26
CA GLY A 64 -0.79 3.10 -6.85
C GLY A 64 -0.22 2.44 -5.61
N GLY A 65 -0.61 1.21 -5.34
CA GLY A 65 -0.22 0.47 -4.14
C GLY A 65 -0.59 -1.00 -4.32
N TYR A 66 -0.26 -1.82 -3.33
CA TYR A 66 -0.70 -3.22 -3.31
C TYR A 66 -0.71 -3.78 -1.88
N VAL A 67 -1.58 -4.77 -1.67
CA VAL A 67 -1.58 -5.64 -0.49
C VAL A 67 -1.19 -7.05 -0.90
N LYS A 68 -0.13 -7.59 -0.31
CA LYS A 68 0.30 -8.97 -0.53
C LYS A 68 -0.27 -9.89 0.52
N PHE A 69 -1.09 -10.84 0.10
CA PHE A 69 -1.64 -11.85 0.98
C PHE A 69 -0.67 -13.01 1.20
N PHE A 70 -0.79 -13.67 2.34
CA PHE A 70 0.01 -14.83 2.66
C PHE A 70 -0.27 -15.97 1.67
N GLY A 71 0.80 -16.53 1.09
CA GLY A 71 0.70 -17.55 0.03
C GLY A 71 0.57 -16.97 -1.39
N ASP A 72 0.45 -15.65 -1.52
CA ASP A 72 0.38 -15.01 -2.83
C ASP A 72 1.76 -14.98 -3.49
N ARG A 73 1.84 -15.60 -4.68
CA ARG A 73 3.11 -15.78 -5.42
C ARG A 73 3.40 -14.63 -6.37
N ASN A 74 2.37 -13.90 -6.78
CA ASN A 74 2.48 -12.78 -7.71
C ASN A 74 1.78 -11.57 -7.10
N VAL A 75 2.54 -10.49 -6.95
CA VAL A 75 1.99 -9.14 -6.68
C VAL A 75 2.41 -8.14 -7.75
N PHE A 76 3.07 -8.64 -8.79
CA PHE A 76 3.51 -7.97 -10.00
C PHE A 76 3.35 -8.93 -11.17
#